data_AF-A0A3M0XUL4-F1
#
_entry.id   AF-A0A3M0XUL4-F1
#
_cell.length_a   1.000
_cell.length_b   1.000
_cell.length_c   1.000
_cell.angle_alpha   90.00
_cell.angle_beta   90.00
_cell.angle_gamma   90.00
#
_symmetry.space_group_name_H-M   'P 1'
#
loop_
_entity.id
_entity.type
_entity.pdbx_description
1 polymer ?
#
loop_
_entity_poly.entity_id
_entity_poly.type
_entity_poly.pdbx_seq_one_letter_code
_entity_poly.pdbx_strand_id
1 'polypeptide(L)'
;SRLIGLATLTVAGVLLGVGGCPQLLEQLLPNTDVQQKEETFKTSLHGTRQGKTTWYSKENGGFETLTGVPMDQLDCLNCHAKTLADGTPVDPETYQPSCADCHVEPGDQVSQETCLGCHSRQGLEAKLFSDVHRDAGMVCTDCHSDREMHGDGNSYASLSAEGALDTKCENCHKSSGGTAPLPDNTAHSIHMANVDCSACHVQSVVSCANCHFESEIAGGGKRFPGPLTGFVLLLRKADTGKVVTGTLMSLTYQGKTFATLAPIYGHTVTAQARECPDCHNNANVQQYTETGTIPLVTYDESQNTLTGPQGVVPVPPDWKTALTFDFMDYGGDPASTETDPSQWSFLKSGADLLQMLFAEPLTDEQMQKLQTPMGG
;
A
#
# COMPACT_ATOMS: atom_id res chain seq x y z
N SER A 1 11.13 82.81 -2.19
CA SER A 1 11.28 83.27 -3.58
C SER A 1 12.54 82.69 -4.19
N ARG A 2 12.45 82.22 -5.45
CA ARG A 2 13.41 81.45 -6.28
C ARG A 2 13.36 79.93 -6.03
N LEU A 3 12.66 79.12 -6.83
CA LEU A 3 12.92 78.61 -8.20
C LEU A 3 14.24 77.85 -8.35
N ILE A 4 14.15 76.58 -8.79
CA ILE A 4 15.00 75.74 -9.68
C ILE A 4 14.46 74.30 -9.46
N GLY A 5 13.98 73.50 -10.39
CA GLY A 5 14.23 73.39 -11.84
C GLY A 5 14.63 71.92 -12.09
N LEU A 6 13.66 71.06 -12.44
CA LEU A 6 13.90 69.66 -12.82
C LEU A 6 14.76 69.63 -14.10
N ALA A 7 15.90 68.95 -14.04
CA ALA A 7 16.71 68.60 -15.21
C ALA A 7 16.63 67.08 -15.44
N THR A 8 15.98 66.70 -16.54
CA THR A 8 16.04 65.36 -17.14
C THR A 8 17.45 65.10 -17.66
N LEU A 9 18.09 64.02 -17.18
CA LEU A 9 19.37 63.54 -17.70
C LEU A 9 19.14 62.33 -18.60
N THR A 10 19.25 62.55 -19.91
CA THR A 10 19.39 61.53 -20.94
C THR A 10 20.79 60.94 -20.84
N VAL A 11 20.91 59.65 -20.52
CA VAL A 11 22.19 58.91 -20.65
C VAL A 11 22.12 58.06 -21.92
N ALA A 12 22.96 58.46 -22.87
CA ALA A 12 23.19 57.77 -24.13
C ALA A 12 23.81 56.39 -23.89
N GLY A 13 23.32 55.39 -24.64
CA GLY A 13 23.82 54.04 -24.61
C GLY A 13 25.27 53.97 -25.08
N VAL A 14 26.11 53.34 -24.25
CA VAL A 14 27.42 52.82 -24.64
C VAL A 14 27.27 51.31 -24.73
N LEU A 15 27.13 50.82 -25.96
CA LEU A 15 27.30 49.41 -26.32
C LEU A 15 28.78 49.05 -26.14
N LEU A 16 29.14 48.51 -24.98
CA LEU A 16 30.36 47.73 -24.80
C LEU A 16 29.97 46.26 -24.87
N GLY A 17 30.19 45.67 -26.05
CA GLY A 17 30.12 44.24 -26.23
C GLY A 17 31.20 43.56 -25.41
N VAL A 18 30.77 42.90 -24.33
CA VAL A 18 31.52 41.82 -23.70
C VAL A 18 30.64 40.60 -23.88
N GLY A 19 31.07 39.68 -24.74
CA GLY A 19 30.43 38.39 -24.94
C GLY A 19 30.55 37.57 -23.66
N GLY A 20 29.60 37.75 -22.75
CA GLY A 20 29.36 36.89 -21.61
C GLY A 20 28.36 35.81 -22.01
N CYS A 21 28.81 34.56 -21.98
CA CYS A 21 28.01 33.39 -22.29
C CYS A 21 26.74 33.34 -21.41
N PRO A 22 25.52 33.20 -21.97
CA PRO A 22 24.30 33.00 -21.18
C PRO A 22 24.36 31.75 -20.28
N GLN A 23 25.27 30.82 -20.61
CA GLN A 23 25.39 29.49 -20.01
C GLN A 23 26.08 29.49 -18.63
N LEU A 24 26.67 30.60 -18.19
CA LEU A 24 27.33 30.67 -16.87
C LEU A 24 26.40 31.15 -15.74
N LEU A 25 25.24 31.73 -16.06
CA LEU A 25 24.30 32.22 -15.04
C LEU A 25 23.32 31.12 -14.57
N GLU A 26 23.07 30.10 -15.40
CA GLU A 26 22.27 28.92 -15.04
C GLU A 26 22.98 27.97 -14.07
N GLN A 27 24.30 28.11 -13.87
CA GLN A 27 25.10 27.25 -12.99
C GLN A 27 25.26 27.77 -11.55
N LEU A 28 24.66 28.91 -11.21
CA LEU A 28 24.82 29.58 -9.91
C LEU A 28 23.52 29.75 -9.12
N LEU A 29 22.39 29.27 -9.65
CA LEU A 29 21.16 29.11 -8.88
C LEU A 29 21.12 27.66 -8.40
N PRO A 30 20.93 27.40 -7.09
CA PRO A 30 20.67 26.03 -6.67
C PRO A 30 19.46 25.50 -7.45
N ASN A 31 19.51 24.23 -7.85
CA ASN A 31 18.43 23.60 -8.59
C ASN A 31 17.19 23.57 -7.68
N THR A 32 16.33 24.58 -7.79
CA THR A 32 15.27 24.87 -6.83
C THR A 32 14.28 23.72 -6.70
N ASP A 33 14.16 22.88 -7.74
CA ASP A 33 13.34 21.67 -7.76
C ASP A 33 13.87 20.58 -6.82
N VAL A 34 15.18 20.28 -6.87
CA VAL A 34 15.79 19.25 -6.00
C VAL A 34 15.71 19.67 -4.54
N GLN A 35 16.00 20.94 -4.23
CA GLN A 35 15.88 21.46 -2.87
C GLN A 35 14.44 21.42 -2.34
N GLN A 36 13.47 21.74 -3.20
CA GLN A 36 12.06 21.64 -2.82
C GLN A 36 11.68 20.18 -2.50
N LYS A 37 12.11 19.23 -3.33
CA LYS A 37 11.87 17.79 -3.14
C LYS A 37 12.54 17.26 -1.87
N GLU A 38 13.75 17.72 -1.55
CA GLU A 38 14.41 17.40 -0.28
C GLU A 38 13.58 17.86 0.93
N GLU A 39 12.93 19.03 0.87
CA GLU A 39 12.09 19.51 1.96
C GLU A 39 10.76 18.75 2.05
N THR A 40 10.09 18.48 0.94
CA THR A 40 8.82 17.72 0.96
C THR A 40 9.04 16.24 1.31
N PHE A 41 10.22 15.68 0.99
CA PHE A 41 10.53 14.29 1.28
C PHE A 41 10.56 14.02 2.78
N LYS A 42 11.00 14.99 3.58
CA LYS A 42 11.03 14.90 5.06
C LYS A 42 9.65 14.66 5.67
N THR A 43 8.58 15.09 5.01
CA THR A 43 7.19 14.87 5.46
C THR A 43 6.47 13.75 4.72
N SER A 44 7.10 13.18 3.69
CA SER A 44 6.50 12.13 2.86
C SER A 44 6.37 10.80 3.63
N LEU A 45 5.54 9.90 3.13
CA LEU A 45 5.43 8.54 3.69
C LEU A 45 6.71 7.72 3.50
N HIS A 46 7.52 8.00 2.46
CA HIS A 46 8.82 7.35 2.27
C HIS A 46 9.86 7.87 3.27
N GLY A 47 9.89 9.18 3.53
CA GLY A 47 10.82 9.78 4.49
C GLY A 47 10.47 9.47 5.95
N THR A 48 9.17 9.41 6.29
CA THR A 48 8.72 9.23 7.68
C THR A 48 8.33 7.80 8.04
N ARG A 49 7.91 6.99 7.06
CA ARG A 49 7.29 5.67 7.26
C ARG A 49 6.09 5.69 8.20
N GLN A 50 5.42 6.83 8.33
CA GLN A 50 4.34 7.07 9.29
C GLN A 50 3.20 6.05 9.20
N GLY A 51 2.92 5.50 8.01
CA GLY A 51 1.95 4.43 7.82
C GLY A 51 2.17 3.21 8.73
N LYS A 52 3.42 2.83 8.97
CA LYS A 52 3.77 1.71 9.86
C LYS A 52 3.46 2.04 11.31
N THR A 53 3.84 3.23 11.77
CA THR A 53 3.54 3.72 13.13
C THR A 53 2.03 3.80 13.36
N THR A 54 1.29 4.37 12.41
CA THR A 54 -0.16 4.48 12.49
C THR A 54 -0.82 3.12 12.62
N TRP A 55 -0.40 2.13 11.82
CA TRP A 55 -0.91 0.77 11.90
C TRP A 55 -0.59 0.10 13.26
N TYR A 56 0.64 0.24 13.74
CA TYR A 56 1.13 -0.45 14.93
C TYR A 56 0.63 0.15 16.25
N SER A 57 0.49 1.48 16.32
CA SER A 57 0.22 2.21 17.56
C SER A 57 -1.05 1.75 18.28
N LYS A 58 -0.96 1.60 19.60
CA LYS A 58 -2.11 1.27 20.47
C LYS A 58 -3.20 2.33 20.44
N GLU A 59 -2.83 3.59 20.15
CA GLU A 59 -3.78 4.71 20.04
C GLU A 59 -4.77 4.50 18.90
N ASN A 60 -4.34 3.76 17.87
CA ASN A 60 -5.17 3.36 16.73
C ASN A 60 -5.71 1.92 16.88
N GLY A 61 -5.64 1.34 18.09
CA GLY A 61 -6.01 -0.06 18.33
C GLY A 61 -5.08 -1.07 17.66
N GLY A 62 -3.83 -0.67 17.39
CA GLY A 62 -2.82 -1.47 16.72
C GLY A 62 -2.15 -2.49 17.65
N PHE A 63 -1.23 -3.24 17.05
CA PHE A 63 -0.59 -4.39 17.69
C PHE A 63 0.26 -4.04 18.92
N GLU A 64 0.71 -2.78 19.07
CA GLU A 64 1.36 -2.29 20.30
C GLU A 64 0.52 -2.59 21.56
N THR A 65 -0.82 -2.61 21.43
CA THR A 65 -1.74 -2.97 22.53
C THR A 65 -1.43 -4.34 23.12
N LEU A 66 -1.00 -5.29 22.28
CA LEU A 66 -0.68 -6.66 22.69
C LEU A 66 0.79 -6.83 23.05
N THR A 67 1.69 -6.19 22.32
CA THR A 67 3.14 -6.35 22.50
C THR A 67 3.67 -5.54 23.69
N GLY A 68 3.14 -4.34 23.91
CA GLY A 68 3.70 -3.35 24.83
C GLY A 68 5.08 -2.81 24.41
N VAL A 69 5.57 -3.16 23.22
CA VAL A 69 6.85 -2.71 22.68
C VAL A 69 6.63 -1.41 21.90
N PRO A 70 7.26 -0.29 22.27
CA PRO A 70 7.13 0.96 21.51
C PRO A 70 7.69 0.85 20.08
N MET A 71 7.13 1.63 19.15
CA MET A 71 7.53 1.61 17.73
C MET A 71 9.01 1.98 17.50
N ASP A 72 9.59 2.82 18.35
CA ASP A 72 11.01 3.24 18.28
C ASP A 72 12.00 2.14 18.72
N GLN A 73 11.50 1.04 19.31
CA GLN A 73 12.27 -0.16 19.62
C GLN A 73 12.16 -1.23 18.53
N LEU A 74 11.47 -0.93 17.43
CA LEU A 74 11.31 -1.85 16.30
C LEU A 74 12.08 -1.36 15.08
N ASP A 75 12.71 -2.30 14.38
CA ASP A 75 13.39 -2.04 13.10
C ASP A 75 12.43 -1.67 11.96
N CYS A 76 11.12 -1.64 12.23
CA CYS A 76 10.07 -1.25 11.30
C CYS A 76 10.32 0.13 10.67
N LEU A 77 10.82 1.09 11.47
CA LEU A 77 11.15 2.44 11.00
C LEU A 77 12.51 2.51 10.31
N ASN A 78 13.38 1.53 10.50
CA ASN A 78 14.71 1.46 9.89
C ASN A 78 14.76 0.50 8.70
N CYS A 79 13.62 -0.09 8.28
CA CYS A 79 13.58 -0.96 7.11
C CYS A 79 14.14 -0.23 5.87
N HIS A 80 15.26 -0.74 5.37
CA HIS A 80 15.98 -0.26 4.19
C HIS A 80 16.27 -1.42 3.24
N ALA A 81 16.58 -1.11 1.98
CA ALA A 81 17.19 -2.08 1.08
C ALA A 81 18.62 -2.40 1.55
N LYS A 82 19.15 -3.58 1.21
CA LYS A 82 20.53 -3.98 1.62
C LYS A 82 21.61 -3.01 1.13
N THR A 83 21.33 -2.30 0.05
CA THR A 83 22.21 -1.32 -0.57
C THR A 83 21.42 -0.07 -0.93
N LEU A 84 22.11 1.06 -1.01
CA LEU A 84 21.66 2.28 -1.68
C LEU A 84 21.56 2.04 -3.20
N ALA A 85 21.01 3.01 -3.93
CA ALA A 85 20.82 2.92 -5.38
C ALA A 85 22.13 2.75 -6.17
N ASP A 86 23.26 3.25 -5.64
CA ASP A 86 24.59 3.10 -6.22
C ASP A 86 25.26 1.74 -5.88
N GLY A 87 24.58 0.89 -5.10
CA GLY A 87 25.09 -0.41 -4.63
C GLY A 87 25.90 -0.33 -3.34
N THR A 88 26.06 0.85 -2.73
CA THR A 88 26.72 1.01 -1.44
C THR A 88 25.95 0.25 -0.35
N PRO A 89 26.58 -0.65 0.41
CA PRO A 89 25.91 -1.34 1.52
C PRO A 89 25.38 -0.37 2.57
N VAL A 90 24.16 -0.62 3.04
CA VAL A 90 23.57 0.16 4.13
C VAL A 90 23.94 -0.48 5.47
N ASP A 91 24.42 0.36 6.39
CA ASP A 91 24.59 0.02 7.80
C ASP A 91 23.27 0.28 8.56
N PRO A 92 22.58 -0.76 9.06
CA PRO A 92 21.31 -0.59 9.76
C PRO A 92 21.39 0.30 11.00
N GLU A 93 22.54 0.36 11.67
CA GLU A 93 22.70 1.12 12.93
C GLU A 93 22.72 2.63 12.70
N THR A 94 23.17 3.07 11.52
CA THR A 94 23.34 4.49 11.17
C THR A 94 22.41 4.96 10.06
N TYR A 95 21.59 4.05 9.52
CA TYR A 95 20.71 4.32 8.41
C TYR A 95 19.69 5.44 8.71
N GLN A 96 19.51 6.33 7.74
CA GLN A 96 18.43 7.31 7.68
C GLN A 96 17.91 7.39 6.24
N PRO A 97 16.58 7.56 6.04
CA PRO A 97 16.01 7.80 4.72
C PRO A 97 16.67 8.95 3.99
N SER A 98 16.97 8.75 2.71
CA SER A 98 17.59 9.79 1.89
C SER A 98 17.33 9.58 0.40
N CYS A 99 17.66 10.58 -0.41
CA CYS A 99 17.59 10.47 -1.86
C CYS A 99 18.40 9.28 -2.40
N ALA A 100 19.49 8.91 -1.72
CA ALA A 100 20.36 7.79 -2.12
C ALA A 100 19.67 6.42 -1.98
N ASP A 101 18.53 6.32 -1.29
CA ASP A 101 17.71 5.11 -1.30
C ASP A 101 17.19 4.79 -2.71
N CYS A 102 16.96 5.83 -3.52
CA CYS A 102 16.31 5.72 -4.83
C CYS A 102 17.20 6.16 -6.00
N HIS A 103 18.03 7.18 -5.78
CA HIS A 103 18.81 7.87 -6.81
C HIS A 103 20.31 7.57 -6.64
N VAL A 104 21.01 7.29 -7.74
CA VAL A 104 22.49 7.29 -7.74
C VAL A 104 22.98 8.72 -7.64
N GLU A 105 22.36 9.62 -8.40
CA GLU A 105 22.52 11.07 -8.28
C GLU A 105 21.14 11.73 -8.31
N PRO A 106 20.84 12.72 -7.44
CA PRO A 106 19.55 13.40 -7.43
C PRO A 106 19.13 13.90 -8.83
N GLY A 107 17.96 13.45 -9.28
CA GLY A 107 17.40 13.81 -10.59
C GLY A 107 17.59 12.75 -11.69
N ASP A 108 18.29 11.64 -11.41
CA ASP A 108 18.29 10.48 -12.29
C ASP A 108 16.93 9.76 -12.32
N GLN A 109 16.73 8.93 -13.35
CA GLN A 109 15.55 8.08 -13.44
C GLN A 109 15.71 6.87 -12.53
N VAL A 110 14.71 6.66 -11.66
CA VAL A 110 14.69 5.53 -10.73
C VAL A 110 14.23 4.26 -11.46
N SER A 111 15.01 3.18 -11.34
CA SER A 111 14.64 1.86 -11.86
C SER A 111 13.49 1.26 -11.05
N GLN A 112 12.59 0.53 -11.72
CA GLN A 112 11.54 -0.24 -11.04
C GLN A 112 12.10 -1.26 -10.03
N GLU A 113 13.28 -1.82 -10.29
CA GLU A 113 13.93 -2.76 -9.37
C GLU A 113 14.27 -2.12 -8.02
N THR A 114 14.57 -0.81 -8.01
CA THR A 114 14.79 -0.05 -6.77
C THR A 114 13.52 -0.03 -5.92
N CYS A 115 12.36 0.17 -6.53
CA CYS A 115 11.07 0.11 -5.86
C CYS A 115 10.82 -1.29 -5.28
N LEU A 116 11.05 -2.34 -6.09
CA LEU A 116 10.81 -3.73 -5.72
C LEU A 116 11.73 -4.25 -4.61
N GLY A 117 12.91 -3.62 -4.41
CA GLY A 117 13.81 -3.92 -3.30
C GLY A 117 13.15 -3.74 -1.93
N CYS A 118 12.24 -2.77 -1.79
CA CYS A 118 11.49 -2.50 -0.57
C CYS A 118 10.04 -3.00 -0.66
N HIS A 119 9.41 -2.85 -1.82
CA HIS A 119 8.03 -3.28 -2.11
C HIS A 119 7.97 -4.76 -2.48
N SER A 120 8.53 -5.62 -1.63
CA SER A 120 8.65 -7.06 -1.90
C SER A 120 7.31 -7.77 -2.09
N ARG A 121 6.23 -7.25 -1.48
CA ARG A 121 4.87 -7.73 -1.72
C ARG A 121 4.43 -7.48 -3.17
N GLN A 122 4.65 -6.28 -3.71
CA GLN A 122 4.38 -5.98 -5.11
C GLN A 122 5.29 -6.81 -6.04
N GLY A 123 6.55 -7.03 -5.66
CA GLY A 123 7.44 -7.94 -6.39
C GLY A 123 6.94 -9.38 -6.43
N LEU A 124 6.29 -9.85 -5.36
CA LEU A 124 5.63 -11.15 -5.33
C LEU A 124 4.34 -11.16 -6.16
N GLU A 125 3.51 -10.12 -6.09
CA GLU A 125 2.33 -9.95 -6.96
C GLU A 125 2.72 -10.03 -8.44
N ALA A 126 3.77 -9.33 -8.86
CA ALA A 126 4.27 -9.35 -10.23
C ALA A 126 4.77 -10.72 -10.70
N LYS A 127 5.23 -11.58 -9.78
CA LYS A 127 5.66 -12.96 -10.08
C LYS A 127 4.51 -13.94 -10.16
N LEU A 128 3.46 -13.72 -9.36
CA LEU A 128 2.33 -14.64 -9.24
C LEU A 128 1.19 -14.31 -10.21
N PHE A 129 1.04 -13.04 -10.59
CA PHE A 129 -0.11 -12.55 -11.33
C PHE A 129 0.29 -11.65 -12.49
N SER A 130 -0.43 -11.80 -13.60
CA SER A 130 -0.40 -10.82 -14.69
C SER A 130 -1.04 -9.51 -14.27
N ASP A 131 -0.67 -8.44 -14.97
CA ASP A 131 -1.30 -7.14 -14.85
C ASP A 131 -1.27 -6.46 -16.20
N VAL A 132 -2.42 -6.01 -16.68
CA VAL A 132 -2.56 -5.48 -18.03
C VAL A 132 -1.73 -4.22 -18.28
N HIS A 133 -1.40 -3.46 -17.24
CA HIS A 133 -0.55 -2.28 -17.35
C HIS A 133 0.92 -2.69 -17.45
N ARG A 134 1.37 -3.64 -16.61
CA ARG A 134 2.73 -4.19 -16.71
C ARG A 134 2.96 -4.90 -18.04
N ASP A 135 1.97 -5.67 -18.50
CA ASP A 135 2.02 -6.36 -19.80
C ASP A 135 2.07 -5.36 -20.97
N ALA A 136 1.53 -4.15 -20.78
CA ALA A 136 1.64 -3.04 -21.72
C ALA A 136 2.95 -2.23 -21.58
N GLY A 137 3.85 -2.63 -20.68
CA GLY A 137 5.16 -1.99 -20.45
C GLY A 137 5.16 -0.84 -19.44
N MET A 138 4.07 -0.63 -18.69
CA MET A 138 4.04 0.38 -17.63
C MET A 138 4.86 -0.06 -16.42
N VAL A 139 5.61 0.87 -15.86
CA VAL A 139 6.40 0.74 -14.63
C VAL A 139 5.77 1.50 -13.47
N CYS A 140 6.33 1.37 -12.27
CA CYS A 140 5.77 1.97 -11.04
C CYS A 140 5.47 3.46 -11.19
N THR A 141 6.39 4.23 -11.77
CA THR A 141 6.30 5.69 -11.92
C THR A 141 5.33 6.16 -13.01
N ASP A 142 4.80 5.24 -13.83
CA ASP A 142 3.75 5.59 -14.81
C ASP A 142 2.38 5.75 -14.13
N CYS A 143 2.19 5.07 -12.99
CA CYS A 143 1.00 5.23 -12.14
C CYS A 143 1.28 6.16 -10.96
N HIS A 144 2.40 5.93 -10.27
CA HIS A 144 2.76 6.67 -9.07
C HIS A 144 3.57 7.92 -9.39
N SER A 145 3.03 9.08 -9.02
CA SER A 145 3.56 10.39 -9.41
C SER A 145 4.83 10.77 -8.64
N ASP A 146 5.61 11.72 -9.20
CA ASP A 146 6.74 12.35 -8.52
C ASP A 146 6.33 12.94 -7.15
N ARG A 147 5.11 13.50 -7.07
CA ARG A 147 4.50 13.99 -5.82
C ARG A 147 4.32 12.88 -4.79
N GLU A 148 3.88 11.69 -5.17
CA GLU A 148 3.69 10.58 -4.22
C GLU A 148 5.02 10.07 -3.65
N MET A 149 6.09 10.13 -4.46
CA MET A 149 7.42 9.69 -4.04
C MET A 149 8.12 10.71 -3.14
N HIS A 150 8.15 11.98 -3.58
CA HIS A 150 8.83 13.07 -2.88
C HIS A 150 7.97 13.77 -1.83
N GLY A 151 6.68 13.49 -1.76
CA GLY A 151 5.73 14.21 -0.91
C GLY A 151 5.31 15.56 -1.49
N ASP A 152 4.32 16.16 -0.85
CA ASP A 152 3.73 17.45 -1.21
C ASP A 152 3.84 18.51 -0.11
N GLY A 153 4.64 18.21 0.93
CA GLY A 153 4.79 19.03 2.13
C GLY A 153 3.75 18.75 3.22
N ASN A 154 2.73 17.93 2.95
CA ASN A 154 1.80 17.45 3.97
C ASN A 154 2.30 16.14 4.60
N SER A 155 1.91 15.90 5.85
CA SER A 155 2.13 14.62 6.53
C SER A 155 0.83 13.81 6.51
N TYR A 156 0.94 12.55 6.12
CA TYR A 156 -0.20 11.62 6.05
C TYR A 156 -0.01 10.48 7.05
N ALA A 157 -1.12 10.05 7.67
CA ALA A 157 -1.10 8.94 8.61
C ALA A 157 -0.85 7.59 7.91
N SER A 158 -1.22 7.45 6.64
CA SER A 158 -1.10 6.22 5.84
C SER A 158 -1.26 6.54 4.35
N LEU A 159 -0.83 5.63 3.47
CA LEU A 159 -1.15 5.67 2.03
C LEU A 159 -2.66 5.60 1.76
N SER A 160 -3.44 5.05 2.69
CA SER A 160 -4.90 4.96 2.60
C SER A 160 -5.62 6.23 3.05
N ALA A 161 -4.90 7.23 3.57
CA ALA A 161 -5.48 8.50 3.98
C ALA A 161 -5.94 9.31 2.76
N GLU A 162 -6.98 10.13 2.93
CA GLU A 162 -7.46 11.01 1.89
C GLU A 162 -6.35 11.96 1.41
N GLY A 163 -6.17 12.07 0.09
CA GLY A 163 -5.16 12.92 -0.53
C GLY A 163 -3.72 12.38 -0.52
N ALA A 164 -3.44 11.27 0.17
CA ALA A 164 -2.09 10.69 0.22
C ALA A 164 -1.63 10.13 -1.14
N LEU A 165 -2.56 9.66 -1.96
CA LEU A 165 -2.31 9.14 -3.31
C LEU A 165 -3.12 9.94 -4.36
N ASP A 166 -2.45 10.25 -5.46
CA ASP A 166 -3.01 10.78 -6.70
C ASP A 166 -3.42 9.68 -7.68
N THR A 167 -2.81 8.49 -7.56
CA THR A 167 -3.00 7.34 -8.43
C THR A 167 -4.45 6.89 -8.41
N LYS A 168 -5.13 7.00 -9.56
CA LYS A 168 -6.53 6.63 -9.76
C LYS A 168 -6.73 6.09 -11.16
N CYS A 169 -7.54 5.05 -11.31
CA CYS A 169 -7.89 4.48 -12.61
C CYS A 169 -8.45 5.56 -13.55
N GLU A 170 -9.27 6.45 -13.00
CA GLU A 170 -9.96 7.53 -13.71
C GLU A 170 -9.02 8.63 -14.23
N ASN A 171 -7.75 8.65 -13.83
CA ASN A 171 -6.77 9.56 -14.42
C ASN A 171 -6.49 9.19 -15.89
N CYS A 172 -6.55 7.89 -16.22
CA CYS A 172 -6.28 7.34 -17.55
C CYS A 172 -7.54 6.81 -18.24
N HIS A 173 -8.42 6.14 -17.50
CA HIS A 173 -9.66 5.55 -18.01
C HIS A 173 -10.81 6.55 -17.96
N LYS A 174 -11.13 7.15 -19.10
CA LYS A 174 -12.17 8.19 -19.21
C LYS A 174 -13.10 7.92 -20.39
N SER A 175 -14.33 8.43 -20.30
CA SER A 175 -15.27 8.40 -21.43
C SER A 175 -14.79 9.28 -22.60
N SER A 176 -13.98 10.30 -22.33
CA SER A 176 -13.29 11.11 -23.35
C SER A 176 -12.00 11.73 -22.78
N GLY A 177 -10.99 11.92 -23.64
CA GLY A 177 -9.74 12.61 -23.29
C GLY A 177 -8.79 11.86 -22.33
N GLY A 178 -9.04 10.58 -22.06
CA GLY A 178 -8.12 9.68 -21.34
C GLY A 178 -7.12 8.99 -22.27
N THR A 179 -6.13 8.29 -21.69
CA THR A 179 -5.20 7.43 -22.44
C THR A 179 -5.79 6.05 -22.73
N ALA A 180 -6.86 5.66 -22.01
CA ALA A 180 -7.64 4.48 -22.26
C ALA A 180 -9.14 4.79 -22.18
N PRO A 181 -9.99 4.18 -23.03
CA PRO A 181 -11.43 4.38 -22.93
C PRO A 181 -11.96 3.70 -21.67
N LEU A 182 -12.86 4.39 -20.96
CA LEU A 182 -13.74 3.75 -20.00
C LEU A 182 -15.00 3.26 -20.76
N PRO A 183 -15.16 1.94 -20.96
CA PRO A 183 -16.29 1.42 -21.73
C PRO A 183 -17.62 1.71 -21.00
N ASP A 184 -18.68 2.00 -21.76
CA ASP A 184 -20.03 2.07 -21.20
C ASP A 184 -20.66 0.67 -21.24
N ASN A 185 -21.03 0.14 -20.08
CA ASN A 185 -21.66 -1.16 -19.94
C ASN A 185 -22.60 -1.18 -18.73
N THR A 186 -23.42 -2.24 -18.65
CA THR A 186 -24.42 -2.41 -17.59
C THR A 186 -23.79 -2.41 -16.19
N ALA A 187 -22.66 -3.09 -16.00
CA ALA A 187 -22.01 -3.16 -14.69
C ALA A 187 -21.53 -1.77 -14.23
N HIS A 188 -20.93 -0.98 -15.13
CA HIS A 188 -20.51 0.39 -14.86
C HIS A 188 -21.70 1.29 -14.51
N SER A 189 -22.78 1.20 -15.30
CA SER A 189 -24.02 1.96 -15.06
C SER A 189 -24.64 1.69 -13.70
N ILE A 190 -24.53 0.47 -13.17
CA ILE A 190 -25.11 0.07 -11.88
C ILE A 190 -24.17 0.40 -10.71
N HIS A 191 -22.86 0.15 -10.87
CA HIS A 191 -21.95 0.06 -9.72
C HIS A 191 -21.04 1.26 -9.51
N MET A 192 -20.65 2.01 -10.55
CA MET A 192 -19.55 3.00 -10.46
C MET A 192 -19.74 4.10 -9.41
N ALA A 193 -20.99 4.39 -9.05
CA ALA A 193 -21.30 5.34 -7.99
C ALA A 193 -20.87 4.86 -6.60
N ASN A 194 -20.92 3.55 -6.35
CA ASN A 194 -20.77 2.95 -5.02
C ASN A 194 -19.64 1.91 -4.91
N VAL A 195 -19.10 1.45 -6.01
CA VAL A 195 -18.06 0.43 -6.09
C VAL A 195 -16.89 0.99 -6.88
N ASP A 196 -15.70 0.88 -6.33
CA ASP A 196 -14.45 1.31 -6.94
C ASP A 196 -13.98 0.31 -8.00
N CYS A 197 -13.24 0.80 -8.99
CA CYS A 197 -12.68 -0.02 -10.07
C CYS A 197 -11.91 -1.24 -9.52
N SER A 198 -11.19 -1.07 -8.41
CA SER A 198 -10.37 -2.11 -7.80
C SER A 198 -11.18 -3.35 -7.39
N ALA A 199 -12.41 -3.17 -6.90
CA ALA A 199 -13.25 -4.28 -6.44
C ALA A 199 -13.60 -5.26 -7.58
N CYS A 200 -13.68 -4.76 -8.81
CA CYS A 200 -14.02 -5.55 -10.00
C CYS A 200 -12.79 -5.97 -10.82
N HIS A 201 -11.75 -5.13 -10.89
CA HIS A 201 -10.62 -5.31 -11.79
C HIS A 201 -9.34 -5.85 -11.12
N VAL A 202 -9.25 -5.86 -9.79
CA VAL A 202 -8.13 -6.54 -9.10
C VAL A 202 -8.46 -8.03 -8.95
N GLN A 203 -7.69 -8.88 -9.63
CA GLN A 203 -7.93 -10.32 -9.61
C GLN A 203 -7.59 -10.99 -8.27
N SER A 204 -6.57 -10.51 -7.56
CA SER A 204 -6.17 -11.08 -6.26
C SER A 204 -5.33 -10.08 -5.46
N VAL A 205 -5.25 -10.28 -4.14
CA VAL A 205 -4.26 -9.62 -3.30
C VAL A 205 -3.26 -10.64 -2.75
N VAL A 206 -2.03 -10.21 -2.50
CA VAL A 206 -1.08 -10.98 -1.68
C VAL A 206 -1.19 -10.51 -0.23
N SER A 207 -1.77 -11.35 0.61
CA SER A 207 -1.93 -11.08 2.04
C SER A 207 -0.89 -11.85 2.86
N CYS A 208 -0.24 -11.16 3.80
CA CYS A 208 0.69 -11.79 4.73
C CYS A 208 -0.06 -12.18 6.00
N ALA A 209 -0.31 -13.47 6.19
CA ALA A 209 -0.95 -13.98 7.40
C ALA A 209 0.09 -14.60 8.35
N ASN A 210 -0.17 -14.45 9.65
CA ASN A 210 0.55 -15.13 10.72
C ASN A 210 2.05 -14.82 10.79
N CYS A 211 2.41 -13.54 10.74
CA CYS A 211 3.78 -13.11 11.02
C CYS A 211 4.12 -13.39 12.49
N HIS A 212 5.16 -14.19 12.72
CA HIS A 212 5.67 -14.51 14.04
C HIS A 212 6.56 -13.36 14.52
N PHE A 213 6.03 -12.50 15.39
CA PHE A 213 6.61 -11.21 15.71
C PHE A 213 7.86 -11.30 16.58
N GLU A 214 8.01 -12.38 17.36
CA GLU A 214 9.22 -12.67 18.12
C GLU A 214 10.44 -12.79 17.21
N SER A 215 10.27 -13.33 15.99
CA SER A 215 11.36 -13.42 15.01
C SER A 215 11.81 -12.05 14.52
N GLU A 216 10.87 -11.14 14.32
CA GLU A 216 11.18 -9.77 13.91
C GLU A 216 11.97 -9.07 15.03
N ILE A 217 11.49 -9.13 16.28
CA ILE A 217 12.15 -8.50 17.44
C ILE A 217 13.53 -9.11 17.71
N ALA A 218 13.69 -10.42 17.52
CA ALA A 218 14.96 -11.11 17.76
C ALA A 218 15.99 -10.93 16.63
N GLY A 219 15.64 -10.21 15.55
CA GLY A 219 16.53 -10.00 14.40
C GLY A 219 16.59 -11.17 13.41
N GLY A 220 15.72 -12.18 13.55
CA GLY A 220 15.55 -13.25 12.56
C GLY A 220 14.74 -12.83 11.32
N GLY A 221 14.15 -11.64 11.37
CA GLY A 221 13.38 -11.03 10.28
C GLY A 221 11.96 -11.59 10.12
N LYS A 222 11.34 -11.24 8.99
CA LYS A 222 9.95 -11.61 8.67
C LYS A 222 9.79 -13.13 8.56
N ARG A 223 9.01 -13.71 9.46
CA ARG A 223 8.73 -15.16 9.49
C ARG A 223 7.24 -15.44 9.49
N PHE A 224 6.76 -16.17 8.49
CA PHE A 224 5.35 -16.55 8.35
C PHE A 224 5.23 -17.83 7.49
N PRO A 225 4.16 -18.65 7.64
CA PRO A 225 4.03 -19.94 6.94
C PRO A 225 3.94 -19.82 5.41
N GLY A 226 3.40 -18.71 4.90
CA GLY A 226 3.29 -18.45 3.47
C GLY A 226 2.29 -17.33 3.16
N PRO A 227 2.35 -16.74 1.96
CA PRO A 227 1.39 -15.73 1.54
C PRO A 227 0.02 -16.37 1.25
N LEU A 228 -1.05 -15.66 1.58
CA LEU A 228 -2.40 -16.02 1.14
C LEU A 228 -2.74 -15.24 -0.12
N THR A 229 -3.24 -15.95 -1.14
CA THR A 229 -3.60 -15.40 -2.44
C THR A 229 -4.87 -16.05 -3.00
N GLY A 230 -5.33 -15.60 -4.17
CA GLY A 230 -6.53 -16.11 -4.83
C GLY A 230 -7.83 -15.44 -4.38
N PHE A 231 -7.76 -14.41 -3.55
CA PHE A 231 -8.93 -13.68 -3.05
C PHE A 231 -8.78 -12.17 -3.10
N VAL A 232 -9.91 -11.47 -2.89
CA VAL A 232 -9.99 -10.05 -2.52
C VAL A 232 -11.02 -9.89 -1.40
N LEU A 233 -10.81 -8.95 -0.49
CA LEU A 233 -11.86 -8.55 0.46
C LEU A 233 -12.68 -7.40 -0.12
N LEU A 234 -13.99 -7.37 0.14
CA LEU A 234 -14.84 -6.20 -0.12
C LEU A 234 -15.13 -5.49 1.20
N LEU A 235 -14.63 -4.27 1.32
CA LEU A 235 -14.89 -3.35 2.43
C LEU A 235 -15.16 -1.95 1.89
N ARG A 236 -15.76 -1.07 2.69
CA ARG A 236 -15.94 0.34 2.30
C ARG A 236 -14.72 1.15 2.69
N LYS A 237 -14.22 1.99 1.79
CA LYS A 237 -13.19 2.98 2.14
C LYS A 237 -13.84 4.10 2.96
N ALA A 238 -13.25 4.46 4.10
CA ALA A 238 -13.91 5.35 5.07
C ALA A 238 -14.14 6.78 4.55
N ASP A 239 -13.25 7.30 3.70
CA ASP A 239 -13.34 8.67 3.16
C ASP A 239 -14.42 8.83 2.07
N THR A 240 -14.60 7.80 1.24
CA THR A 240 -15.49 7.86 0.06
C THR A 240 -16.78 7.06 0.23
N GLY A 241 -16.82 6.11 1.17
CA GLY A 241 -17.91 5.15 1.32
C GLY A 241 -18.02 4.12 0.18
N LYS A 242 -17.14 4.17 -0.84
CA LYS A 242 -17.15 3.19 -1.93
C LYS A 242 -16.64 1.83 -1.45
N VAL A 243 -17.21 0.76 -2.00
CA VAL A 243 -16.67 -0.60 -1.84
C VAL A 243 -15.39 -0.71 -2.65
N VAL A 244 -14.28 -1.04 -1.99
CA VAL A 244 -12.94 -1.18 -2.57
C VAL A 244 -12.38 -2.56 -2.27
N THR A 245 -11.30 -2.91 -2.96
CA THR A 245 -10.49 -4.07 -2.60
C THR A 245 -9.76 -3.85 -1.28
N GLY A 246 -9.92 -4.81 -0.38
CA GLY A 246 -9.20 -4.91 0.88
C GLY A 246 -8.25 -6.11 0.94
N THR A 247 -7.38 -6.08 1.95
CA THR A 247 -6.46 -7.16 2.31
C THR A 247 -6.55 -7.44 3.81
N LEU A 248 -5.89 -8.51 4.24
CA LEU A 248 -5.66 -8.79 5.64
C LEU A 248 -4.16 -8.86 5.94
N MET A 249 -3.82 -8.61 7.20
CA MET A 249 -2.52 -8.98 7.75
C MET A 249 -2.73 -9.47 9.18
N SER A 250 -2.04 -10.54 9.56
CA SER A 250 -2.16 -11.11 10.91
C SER A 250 -0.81 -11.47 11.51
N LEU A 251 -0.72 -11.41 12.84
CA LEU A 251 0.52 -11.58 13.60
C LEU A 251 0.28 -12.40 14.87
N THR A 252 1.34 -13.03 15.36
CA THR A 252 1.41 -13.65 16.68
C THR A 252 2.53 -13.02 17.50
N TYR A 253 2.33 -12.92 18.82
CA TYR A 253 3.35 -12.53 19.79
C TYR A 253 3.03 -13.06 21.19
N GLN A 254 3.90 -13.91 21.73
CA GLN A 254 3.81 -14.54 23.04
C GLN A 254 2.45 -15.23 23.27
N GLY A 255 2.01 -15.98 22.27
CA GLY A 255 0.70 -16.64 22.25
C GLY A 255 -0.51 -15.70 22.05
N LYS A 256 -0.27 -14.39 21.92
CA LYS A 256 -1.30 -13.41 21.57
C LYS A 256 -1.45 -13.32 20.05
N THR A 257 -2.66 -13.06 19.58
CA THR A 257 -2.99 -13.08 18.15
C THR A 257 -3.67 -11.79 17.71
N PHE A 258 -3.26 -11.28 16.55
CA PHE A 258 -3.77 -10.04 15.97
C PHE A 258 -4.13 -10.23 14.51
N ALA A 259 -5.24 -9.64 14.07
CA ALA A 259 -5.55 -9.52 12.66
C ALA A 259 -6.07 -8.12 12.33
N THR A 260 -5.65 -7.59 11.19
CA THR A 260 -6.10 -6.30 10.66
C THR A 260 -6.68 -6.48 9.27
N LEU A 261 -7.70 -5.68 8.97
CA LEU A 261 -8.24 -5.48 7.62
C LEU A 261 -8.02 -4.03 7.20
N ALA A 262 -7.65 -3.79 5.95
CA ALA A 262 -7.47 -2.44 5.42
C ALA A 262 -7.68 -2.41 3.90
N PRO A 263 -8.00 -1.24 3.32
CA PRO A 263 -7.96 -1.06 1.87
C PRO A 263 -6.56 -1.33 1.33
N ILE A 264 -6.49 -1.89 0.12
CA ILE A 264 -5.22 -2.05 -0.60
C ILE A 264 -5.39 -1.62 -2.05
N TYR A 265 -4.35 -0.97 -2.59
CA TYR A 265 -4.22 -0.76 -4.02
C TYR A 265 -3.51 -1.98 -4.63
N GLY A 266 -4.27 -2.95 -5.12
CA GLY A 266 -3.74 -4.20 -5.66
C GLY A 266 -3.05 -4.00 -7.01
N HIS A 267 -1.90 -4.64 -7.23
CA HIS A 267 -1.12 -4.54 -8.48
C HIS A 267 -1.33 -5.78 -9.36
N THR A 268 -2.58 -6.23 -9.49
CA THR A 268 -2.95 -7.42 -10.28
C THR A 268 -4.17 -7.10 -11.13
N VAL A 269 -4.11 -6.01 -11.88
CA VAL A 269 -5.27 -5.49 -12.61
C VAL A 269 -5.50 -6.28 -13.90
N THR A 270 -6.75 -6.68 -14.15
CA THR A 270 -7.16 -7.41 -15.35
C THR A 270 -8.08 -6.58 -16.25
N ALA A 271 -7.98 -6.82 -17.57
CA ALA A 271 -8.84 -6.17 -18.55
C ALA A 271 -10.29 -6.64 -18.41
N GLN A 272 -10.48 -7.96 -18.25
CA GLN A 272 -11.77 -8.54 -17.93
C GLN A 272 -12.00 -8.39 -16.43
N ALA A 273 -13.06 -7.65 -16.09
CA ALA A 273 -13.57 -7.56 -14.73
C ALA A 273 -14.19 -8.89 -14.30
N ARG A 274 -14.44 -9.00 -13.00
CA ARG A 274 -15.28 -10.06 -12.42
C ARG A 274 -16.68 -10.06 -13.03
N GLU A 275 -17.24 -11.25 -13.19
CA GLU A 275 -18.61 -11.44 -13.60
C GLU A 275 -19.56 -11.37 -12.41
N CYS A 276 -20.86 -11.20 -12.67
CA CYS A 276 -21.85 -11.05 -11.60
C CYS A 276 -21.80 -12.19 -10.55
N PRO A 277 -21.75 -13.49 -10.92
CA PRO A 277 -21.70 -14.60 -9.95
C PRO A 277 -20.43 -14.64 -9.10
N ASP A 278 -19.35 -13.98 -9.50
CA ASP A 278 -18.11 -13.94 -8.72
C ASP A 278 -18.32 -13.16 -7.41
N CYS A 279 -19.25 -12.21 -7.39
CA CYS A 279 -19.59 -11.38 -6.23
C CYS A 279 -20.96 -11.75 -5.65
N HIS A 280 -21.95 -11.96 -6.52
CA HIS A 280 -23.35 -12.13 -6.14
C HIS A 280 -23.70 -13.61 -5.92
N ASN A 281 -24.07 -13.91 -4.68
CA ASN A 281 -24.39 -15.24 -4.16
C ASN A 281 -23.24 -16.23 -4.42
N ASN A 282 -22.00 -15.77 -4.28
CA ASN A 282 -20.83 -16.63 -4.38
C ASN A 282 -20.69 -17.55 -3.16
N ALA A 283 -19.70 -18.44 -3.16
CA ALA A 283 -19.49 -19.41 -2.08
C ALA A 283 -19.28 -18.75 -0.69
N ASN A 284 -18.56 -17.63 -0.60
CA ASN A 284 -18.33 -16.93 0.67
C ASN A 284 -19.61 -16.25 1.20
N VAL A 285 -20.43 -15.70 0.30
CA VAL A 285 -21.74 -15.12 0.65
C VAL A 285 -22.70 -16.22 1.14
N GLN A 286 -22.72 -17.36 0.46
CA GLN A 286 -23.53 -18.52 0.87
C GLN A 286 -23.08 -19.06 2.22
N GLN A 287 -21.77 -19.27 2.41
CA GLN A 287 -21.16 -19.69 3.67
C GLN A 287 -21.57 -18.77 4.83
N TYR A 288 -21.47 -17.45 4.65
CA TYR A 288 -21.91 -16.48 5.67
C TYR A 288 -23.42 -16.57 5.94
N THR A 289 -24.23 -16.73 4.89
CA THR A 289 -25.69 -16.81 5.02
C THR A 289 -26.14 -18.07 5.76
N GLU A 290 -25.43 -19.19 5.55
CA GLU A 290 -25.75 -20.48 6.14
C GLU A 290 -25.24 -20.62 7.57
N THR A 291 -24.05 -20.08 7.86
CA THR A 291 -23.33 -20.35 9.11
C THR A 291 -23.11 -19.13 10.00
N GLY A 292 -23.29 -17.93 9.46
CA GLY A 292 -22.91 -16.68 10.11
C GLY A 292 -21.41 -16.42 10.15
N THR A 293 -20.58 -17.26 9.51
CA THR A 293 -19.12 -17.11 9.52
C THR A 293 -18.50 -17.18 8.13
N ILE A 294 -17.30 -16.63 7.98
CA ILE A 294 -16.44 -16.76 6.81
C ILE A 294 -15.01 -17.05 7.30
N PRO A 295 -14.42 -18.21 6.97
CA PRO A 295 -13.05 -18.50 7.31
C PRO A 295 -12.08 -17.70 6.42
N LEU A 296 -11.36 -16.74 7.02
CA LEU A 296 -10.33 -15.96 6.34
C LEU A 296 -8.93 -16.59 6.41
N VAL A 297 -8.66 -17.30 7.50
CA VAL A 297 -7.42 -18.03 7.70
C VAL A 297 -7.78 -19.34 8.39
N THR A 298 -7.45 -20.46 7.76
CA THR A 298 -7.76 -21.80 8.27
C THR A 298 -6.49 -22.62 8.34
N TYR A 299 -6.29 -23.32 9.46
CA TYR A 299 -5.18 -24.25 9.59
C TYR A 299 -5.48 -25.56 8.85
N ASP A 300 -4.58 -25.93 7.94
CA ASP A 300 -4.59 -27.21 7.24
C ASP A 300 -3.64 -28.18 7.94
N GLU A 301 -4.20 -29.08 8.76
CA GLU A 301 -3.46 -30.13 9.48
C GLU A 301 -2.66 -31.04 8.54
N SER A 302 -3.13 -31.26 7.32
CA SER A 302 -2.48 -32.18 6.37
C SER A 302 -1.22 -31.59 5.77
N GLN A 303 -1.19 -30.27 5.58
CA GLN A 303 -0.07 -29.53 5.01
C GLN A 303 0.77 -28.81 6.08
N ASN A 304 0.34 -28.84 7.35
CA ASN A 304 0.90 -28.07 8.46
C ASN A 304 1.13 -26.58 8.09
N THR A 305 0.10 -25.95 7.52
CA THR A 305 0.17 -24.56 7.05
C THR A 305 -1.18 -23.86 7.18
N LEU A 306 -1.20 -22.56 6.88
CA LEU A 306 -2.42 -21.77 6.82
C LEU A 306 -2.90 -21.62 5.38
N THR A 307 -4.20 -21.74 5.19
CA THR A 307 -4.89 -21.52 3.92
C THR A 307 -5.84 -20.33 4.06
N GLY A 308 -6.12 -19.67 2.92
CA GLY A 308 -7.01 -18.52 2.85
C GLY A 308 -8.24 -18.81 2.00
N PRO A 309 -9.23 -17.91 2.01
CA PRO A 309 -10.41 -18.01 1.18
C PRO A 309 -10.02 -17.87 -0.30
N GLN A 310 -10.96 -18.17 -1.18
CA GLN A 310 -10.82 -17.97 -2.62
C GLN A 310 -11.94 -17.06 -3.14
N GLY A 311 -11.65 -16.33 -4.21
CA GLY A 311 -12.60 -15.44 -4.86
C GLY A 311 -12.91 -14.18 -4.06
N VAL A 312 -14.11 -13.64 -4.23
CA VAL A 312 -14.53 -12.40 -3.59
C VAL A 312 -15.09 -12.69 -2.20
N VAL A 313 -14.56 -12.01 -1.19
CA VAL A 313 -14.95 -12.21 0.20
C VAL A 313 -15.58 -10.93 0.75
N PRO A 314 -16.89 -10.92 1.07
CA PRO A 314 -17.49 -9.76 1.71
C PRO A 314 -17.03 -9.61 3.16
N VAL A 315 -16.80 -8.37 3.62
CA VAL A 315 -16.60 -8.05 5.03
C VAL A 315 -17.93 -7.58 5.62
N PRO A 316 -18.67 -8.41 6.38
CA PRO A 316 -20.02 -8.07 6.85
C PRO A 316 -20.01 -7.08 8.03
N PRO A 317 -21.14 -6.44 8.38
CA PRO A 317 -21.23 -5.52 9.52
C PRO A 317 -20.72 -6.10 10.86
N ASP A 318 -20.94 -7.39 11.09
CA ASP A 318 -20.54 -8.15 12.27
C ASP A 318 -19.20 -8.88 12.09
N TRP A 319 -18.33 -8.38 11.18
CA TRP A 319 -17.06 -9.01 10.81
C TRP A 319 -16.18 -9.50 11.96
N LYS A 320 -16.25 -8.85 13.14
CA LYS A 320 -15.47 -9.24 14.32
C LYS A 320 -15.83 -10.62 14.85
N THR A 321 -17.05 -11.09 14.60
CA THR A 321 -17.52 -12.44 14.95
C THR A 321 -17.67 -13.32 13.73
N ALA A 322 -18.02 -12.74 12.57
CA ALA A 322 -18.21 -13.50 11.35
C ALA A 322 -16.89 -13.98 10.72
N LEU A 323 -15.84 -13.15 10.72
CA LEU A 323 -14.57 -13.53 10.10
C LEU A 323 -13.73 -14.34 11.10
N THR A 324 -13.40 -15.58 10.74
CA THR A 324 -12.63 -16.48 11.60
C THR A 324 -11.19 -16.61 11.13
N PHE A 325 -10.29 -16.72 12.10
CA PHE A 325 -8.85 -16.76 11.89
C PHE A 325 -8.23 -17.85 12.75
N ASP A 326 -7.54 -18.78 12.11
CA ASP A 326 -6.61 -19.69 12.76
C ASP A 326 -5.20 -19.11 12.77
N PHE A 327 -4.46 -19.43 13.82
CA PHE A 327 -3.09 -18.98 14.02
C PHE A 327 -2.17 -20.16 14.25
N MET A 328 -0.93 -20.00 13.81
CA MET A 328 0.18 -20.89 14.08
C MET A 328 1.25 -20.19 14.91
N ASP A 329 2.03 -20.96 15.63
CA ASP A 329 3.22 -20.49 16.33
C ASP A 329 4.48 -21.17 15.81
N TYR A 330 5.64 -20.52 15.98
CA TYR A 330 6.93 -21.04 15.54
C TYR A 330 7.82 -21.38 16.74
N GLY A 331 8.06 -22.66 16.97
CA GLY A 331 8.84 -23.14 18.11
C GLY A 331 10.37 -23.11 17.94
N GLY A 332 10.87 -22.76 16.75
CA GLY A 332 12.30 -22.69 16.47
C GLY A 332 12.95 -21.40 16.98
N ASP A 333 14.27 -21.28 16.83
CA ASP A 333 15.01 -20.09 17.26
C ASP A 333 14.48 -18.81 16.58
N PRO A 334 13.93 -17.84 17.35
CA PRO A 334 13.44 -16.59 16.78
C PRO A 334 14.54 -15.77 16.10
N ALA A 335 15.79 -15.82 16.59
CA ALA A 335 16.92 -15.03 16.06
C ALA A 335 17.56 -15.62 14.80
N SER A 336 17.25 -16.86 14.43
CA SER A 336 17.75 -17.48 13.20
C SER A 336 17.24 -16.75 11.95
N THR A 337 18.10 -16.51 10.97
CA THR A 337 17.66 -15.99 9.66
C THR A 337 17.00 -17.06 8.79
N GLU A 338 17.20 -18.34 9.13
CA GLU A 338 16.59 -19.48 8.45
C GLU A 338 15.30 -19.92 9.14
N THR A 339 14.30 -20.32 8.35
CA THR A 339 13.03 -20.85 8.85
C THR A 339 12.97 -22.35 8.61
N ASP A 340 12.79 -23.15 9.67
CA ASP A 340 12.53 -24.59 9.58
C ASP A 340 11.01 -24.84 9.55
N PRO A 341 10.44 -25.28 8.42
CA PRO A 341 8.99 -25.48 8.31
C PRO A 341 8.40 -26.48 9.32
N SER A 342 9.22 -27.38 9.87
CA SER A 342 8.76 -28.37 10.85
C SER A 342 8.50 -27.79 12.25
N GLN A 343 8.97 -26.56 12.51
CA GLN A 343 8.81 -25.88 13.79
C GLN A 343 7.47 -25.11 13.89
N TRP A 344 6.70 -25.06 12.80
CA TRP A 344 5.35 -24.49 12.83
C TRP A 344 4.37 -25.47 13.46
N SER A 345 3.49 -24.95 14.32
CA SER A 345 2.42 -25.72 14.94
C SER A 345 1.17 -24.86 15.10
N PHE A 346 0.00 -25.49 15.16
CA PHE A 346 -1.24 -24.78 15.46
C PHE A 346 -1.18 -24.13 16.84
N LEU A 347 -1.55 -22.85 16.91
CA LEU A 347 -1.61 -22.08 18.15
C LEU A 347 -3.02 -22.09 18.72
N LYS A 348 -3.96 -21.45 18.01
CA LYS A 348 -5.38 -21.34 18.39
C LYS A 348 -6.22 -20.79 17.25
N SER A 349 -7.54 -20.93 17.40
CA SER A 349 -8.53 -20.18 16.63
C SER A 349 -8.94 -18.91 17.37
N GLY A 350 -9.15 -17.83 16.63
CA GLY A 350 -9.57 -16.53 17.14
C GLY A 350 -8.40 -15.56 17.35
N ALA A 351 -8.65 -14.30 16.98
CA ALA A 351 -7.75 -13.19 17.24
C ALA A 351 -8.07 -12.57 18.61
N ASP A 352 -7.05 -12.28 19.43
CA ASP A 352 -7.25 -11.54 20.68
C ASP A 352 -7.54 -10.06 20.43
N LEU A 353 -7.03 -9.53 19.31
CA LEU A 353 -7.28 -8.16 18.87
C LEU A 353 -7.53 -8.10 17.37
N LEU A 354 -8.60 -7.41 17.01
CA LEU A 354 -9.00 -7.16 15.63
C LEU A 354 -8.95 -5.66 15.35
N GLN A 355 -8.35 -5.27 14.22
CA GLN A 355 -8.24 -3.88 13.78
C GLN A 355 -8.83 -3.72 12.37
N MET A 356 -9.44 -2.57 12.13
CA MET A 356 -9.75 -2.10 10.79
C MET A 356 -9.36 -0.63 10.70
N LEU A 357 -8.57 -0.25 9.70
CA LEU A 357 -8.11 1.12 9.50
C LEU A 357 -8.48 1.64 8.12
N PHE A 358 -8.85 2.91 8.04
CA PHE A 358 -9.25 3.61 6.80
C PHE A 358 -10.39 2.93 6.02
N ALA A 359 -11.14 2.08 6.71
CA ALA A 359 -12.20 1.27 6.15
C ALA A 359 -13.35 1.06 7.14
N GLU A 360 -14.48 0.66 6.59
CA GLU A 360 -15.65 0.18 7.31
C GLU A 360 -16.10 -1.16 6.68
N PRO A 361 -16.74 -2.06 7.46
CA PRO A 361 -17.37 -3.24 6.88
C PRO A 361 -18.48 -2.83 5.90
N LEU A 362 -18.94 -3.73 5.03
CA LEU A 362 -20.14 -3.53 4.22
C LEU A 362 -21.38 -3.27 5.07
N THR A 363 -22.41 -2.64 4.50
CA THR A 363 -23.70 -2.40 5.17
C THR A 363 -24.58 -3.63 5.06
N ASP A 364 -25.60 -3.73 5.91
CA ASP A 364 -26.64 -4.75 5.77
C ASP A 364 -27.27 -4.76 4.37
N GLU A 365 -27.53 -3.57 3.80
CA GLU A 365 -28.10 -3.44 2.46
C GLU A 365 -27.14 -3.96 1.38
N GLN A 366 -25.84 -3.66 1.50
CA GLN A 366 -24.82 -4.20 0.58
C GLN A 366 -24.71 -5.72 0.70
N MET A 367 -24.76 -6.27 1.92
CA MET A 367 -24.78 -7.71 2.12
C MET A 367 -26.01 -8.38 1.51
N GLN A 368 -27.20 -7.80 1.70
CA GLN A 368 -28.44 -8.30 1.09
C GLN A 368 -28.39 -8.28 -0.44
N LYS A 369 -27.79 -7.24 -1.04
CA LYS A 369 -27.56 -7.18 -2.48
C LYS A 369 -26.62 -8.30 -2.95
N LEU A 370 -25.54 -8.55 -2.21
CA LEU A 370 -24.62 -9.65 -2.52
C LEU A 370 -25.27 -11.02 -2.35
N GLN A 371 -26.25 -11.21 -1.47
CA GLN A 371 -26.99 -12.48 -1.33
C GLN A 371 -27.91 -12.79 -2.51
N THR A 372 -28.23 -11.80 -3.35
CA THR A 372 -29.11 -12.00 -4.50
C THR A 372 -28.31 -12.58 -5.67
N PRO A 373 -28.66 -13.76 -6.22
CA PRO A 373 -28.01 -14.30 -7.40
C PRO A 373 -28.18 -13.38 -8.62
N MET A 374 -27.11 -13.17 -9.39
CA MET A 374 -27.09 -12.33 -10.59
C MET A 374 -26.31 -13.03 -11.71
N GLY A 375 -26.74 -12.89 -12.96
CA GLY A 375 -26.03 -13.44 -14.14
C GLY A 375 -26.53 -14.80 -14.63
N GLY A 376 -27.85 -14.97 -14.72
CA GLY A 376 -28.50 -16.12 -15.36
C GLY A 376 -28.74 -15.95 -16.86
#